data_AF-A0A7I5E895-F1
#
_entry.id   AF-A0A7I5E895-F1
#
_cell.length_a   1.000
_cell.length_b   1.000
_cell.length_c   1.000
_cell.angle_alpha   90.00
_cell.angle_beta   90.00
_cell.angle_gamma   90.00
#
_symmetry.space_group_name_H-M   'P 1'
#
loop_
_entity.id
_entity.type
_entity.pdbx_description
1 polymer ?
#
loop_
_entity_poly.entity_id
_entity_poly.type
_entity_poly.pdbx_seq_one_letter_code
_entity_poly.pdbx_strand_id
1 'polypeptide(L)'
;KSMRICSRLFSLIHFHNVPLWPTELKTAVEAGCRVTPAFITEAEEAELLKEVEPHMKRLRYEKNHWDDAIHLYREREQRKWSPANESVIQRMRLERSCRDASFPPDAQHLSYVHILDLHQDGVIRPHIDSVRYCGDVITGICLLSDAVMRLRHKDRKDELIFDLLLPRRCLYRMGEVSRYDFTHEVLSNEESVFNGKKVVKTRRISIICRDLPKPESRMEENAIEMKPIPEI
;
A
#
# COMPACT_ATOMS: atom_id res chain seq x y z
N LYS A 1 -36.82 -16.16 -12.77
CA LYS A 1 -35.68 -17.10 -12.69
C LYS A 1 -34.39 -16.28 -12.77
N SER A 2 -33.85 -15.84 -11.63
CA SER A 2 -32.62 -15.04 -11.58
C SER A 2 -31.42 -16.00 -11.53
N MET A 3 -30.57 -15.94 -12.56
CA MET A 3 -29.31 -16.67 -12.62
C MET A 3 -28.42 -16.21 -11.47
N ARG A 4 -28.23 -17.07 -10.46
CA ARG A 4 -27.12 -16.96 -9.52
C ARG A 4 -25.84 -17.23 -10.31
N ILE A 5 -25.18 -16.16 -10.76
CA ILE A 5 -23.81 -16.24 -11.25
C ILE A 5 -22.97 -16.64 -10.03
N CYS A 6 -22.54 -17.89 -10.01
CA CYS A 6 -21.57 -18.40 -9.05
C CYS A 6 -20.24 -17.70 -9.34
N SER A 7 -20.02 -16.52 -8.76
CA SER A 7 -18.71 -15.87 -8.75
C SER A 7 -17.79 -16.75 -7.92
N ARG A 8 -16.98 -17.59 -8.58
CA ARG A 8 -15.76 -18.10 -7.94
C ARG A 8 -15.02 -16.86 -7.45
N LEU A 9 -14.98 -16.63 -6.14
CA LEU A 9 -14.15 -15.58 -5.55
C LEU A 9 -12.72 -15.93 -5.95
N PHE A 10 -12.20 -15.30 -7.00
CA PHE A 10 -10.79 -15.45 -7.34
C PHE A 10 -10.00 -14.85 -6.17
N SER A 11 -9.06 -15.62 -5.61
CA SER A 11 -8.11 -15.08 -4.64
C SER A 11 -7.38 -13.90 -5.27
N LEU A 12 -7.38 -12.76 -4.59
CA LEU A 12 -6.60 -11.57 -4.96
C LEU A 12 -5.14 -11.67 -4.49
N ILE A 13 -4.77 -12.81 -3.90
CA ILE A 13 -3.42 -13.16 -3.48
C ILE A 13 -2.96 -14.38 -4.29
N HIS A 14 -1.80 -14.29 -4.89
CA HIS A 14 -1.17 -15.38 -5.64
C HIS A 14 0.22 -15.69 -5.08
N PHE A 15 0.41 -16.90 -4.57
CA PHE A 15 1.72 -17.38 -4.10
C PHE A 15 2.47 -18.06 -5.26
N HIS A 16 3.68 -17.60 -5.53
CA HIS A 16 4.61 -18.26 -6.44
C HIS A 16 5.38 -19.36 -5.70
N ASN A 17 5.90 -20.34 -6.44
CA ASN A 17 6.74 -21.40 -5.89
C ASN A 17 6.17 -22.08 -4.63
N VAL A 18 4.85 -22.32 -4.61
CA VAL A 18 4.11 -22.81 -3.42
C VAL A 18 4.83 -23.95 -2.65
N PRO A 19 5.48 -24.94 -3.30
CA PRO A 19 6.20 -26.00 -2.57
C PRO A 19 7.37 -25.53 -1.70
N LEU A 20 7.92 -24.32 -1.92
CA LEU A 20 9.05 -23.76 -1.18
C LEU A 20 8.64 -23.00 0.09
N TRP A 21 7.34 -22.76 0.28
CA TRP A 21 6.80 -21.98 1.38
C TRP A 21 6.68 -22.80 2.66
N PRO A 22 7.30 -22.37 3.78
CA PRO A 22 6.94 -22.89 5.10
C PRO A 22 5.47 -22.63 5.40
N THR A 23 4.74 -23.64 5.86
CA THR A 23 3.29 -23.58 6.10
C THR A 23 2.92 -22.45 7.07
N GLU A 24 3.69 -22.29 8.15
CA GLU A 24 3.48 -21.29 9.18
C GLU A 24 3.66 -19.87 8.62
N LEU A 25 4.71 -19.67 7.81
CA LEU A 25 4.99 -18.38 7.19
C LEU A 25 3.90 -18.01 6.17
N LYS A 26 3.50 -18.96 5.32
CA LYS A 26 2.40 -18.73 4.36
C LYS A 26 1.10 -18.36 5.07
N THR A 27 0.77 -19.07 6.14
CA THR A 27 -0.43 -18.79 6.96
C THR A 27 -0.35 -17.40 7.60
N ALA A 28 0.82 -17.00 8.10
CA ALA A 28 1.04 -15.67 8.66
C ALA A 28 0.90 -14.56 7.60
N VAL A 29 1.40 -14.78 6.38
CA VAL A 29 1.19 -13.86 5.25
C VAL A 29 -0.29 -13.76 4.88
N GLU A 30 -1.02 -14.88 4.80
CA GLU A 30 -2.46 -14.89 4.51
C GLU A 30 -3.29 -14.19 5.58
N ALA A 31 -2.84 -14.18 6.83
CA ALA A 31 -3.46 -13.41 7.91
C ALA A 31 -3.12 -11.91 7.84
N GLY A 32 -1.87 -11.57 7.51
CA GLY A 32 -1.35 -10.19 7.52
C GLY A 32 -1.62 -9.39 6.24
N CYS A 33 -1.86 -10.06 5.11
CA CYS A 33 -2.12 -9.43 3.82
C CYS A 33 -3.54 -9.67 3.33
N ARG A 34 -4.20 -8.60 2.87
CA ARG A 34 -5.54 -8.70 2.28
C ARG A 34 -5.81 -7.63 1.25
N VAL A 35 -6.74 -7.93 0.36
CA VAL A 35 -7.31 -6.98 -0.59
C VAL A 35 -8.84 -7.09 -0.53
N THR A 36 -9.50 -6.00 -0.15
CA THR A 36 -10.96 -5.86 -0.18
C THR A 36 -11.35 -5.17 -1.48
N PRO A 37 -11.87 -5.90 -2.49
CA PRO A 37 -12.29 -5.30 -3.76
C PRO A 37 -13.52 -4.41 -3.57
N ALA A 38 -13.64 -3.37 -4.39
CA ALA A 38 -14.78 -2.43 -4.34
C ALA A 38 -15.06 -1.86 -2.93
N PHE A 39 -14.01 -1.59 -2.16
CA PHE A 39 -14.10 -1.02 -0.81
C PHE A 39 -14.62 0.42 -0.82
N ILE A 40 -14.33 1.17 -1.87
CA ILE A 40 -14.98 2.44 -2.16
C ILE A 40 -15.92 2.30 -3.36
N THR A 41 -16.99 3.08 -3.34
CA THR A 41 -17.92 3.23 -4.45
C THR A 41 -17.34 4.16 -5.53
N GLU A 42 -17.98 4.20 -6.70
CA GLU A 42 -17.61 5.15 -7.76
C GLU A 42 -17.84 6.61 -7.36
N ALA A 43 -18.87 6.87 -6.55
CA ALA A 43 -19.14 8.19 -6.02
C ALA A 43 -18.06 8.64 -5.02
N GLU A 44 -17.63 7.74 -4.13
CA GLU A 44 -16.54 8.02 -3.19
C GLU A 44 -15.20 8.22 -3.90
N GLU A 45 -14.89 7.42 -4.93
CA GLU A 45 -13.71 7.64 -5.76
C GLU A 45 -13.75 9.02 -6.45
N ALA A 46 -14.92 9.41 -6.98
CA ALA A 46 -15.08 10.72 -7.62
C ALA A 46 -14.88 11.88 -6.63
N GLU A 47 -15.41 11.78 -5.41
CA GLU A 47 -15.24 12.82 -4.39
C GLU A 47 -13.81 12.92 -3.86
N LEU A 48 -13.12 11.78 -3.70
CA LEU A 48 -11.68 11.76 -3.39
C LEU A 48 -10.87 12.44 -4.48
N LEU A 49 -11.12 12.12 -5.76
CA LEU A 49 -10.44 12.75 -6.88
C LEU A 49 -10.72 14.24 -6.97
N LYS A 50 -11.96 14.67 -6.73
CA LYS A 50 -12.31 16.10 -6.73
C LYS A 50 -11.50 16.90 -5.72
N GLU A 51 -11.21 16.31 -4.56
CA GLU A 51 -10.39 16.94 -3.52
C GLU A 51 -8.89 16.84 -3.82
N VAL A 52 -8.41 15.69 -4.29
CA VAL A 52 -6.97 15.41 -4.48
C VAL A 52 -6.41 16.02 -5.76
N GLU A 53 -7.13 15.92 -6.88
CA GLU A 53 -6.67 16.24 -8.22
C GLU A 53 -6.17 17.70 -8.40
N PRO A 54 -6.85 18.73 -7.86
CA PRO A 54 -6.39 20.12 -8.00
C PRO A 54 -5.00 20.37 -7.42
N HIS A 55 -4.62 19.63 -6.38
CA HIS A 55 -3.31 19.71 -5.76
C HIS A 55 -2.27 18.91 -6.55
N MET A 56 -2.59 17.66 -6.90
CA MET A 56 -1.66 16.79 -7.62
C MET A 56 -1.26 17.37 -8.98
N LYS A 57 -2.20 17.95 -9.74
CA LYS A 57 -1.93 18.57 -11.05
C LYS A 57 -0.91 19.72 -11.01
N ARG A 58 -0.69 20.34 -9.85
CA ARG A 58 0.30 21.42 -9.67
C ARG A 58 1.72 20.89 -9.47
N LEU A 59 1.85 19.62 -9.08
CA LEU A 59 3.13 18.95 -8.89
C LEU A 59 3.61 18.33 -10.20
N ARG A 60 4.93 18.40 -10.43
CA ARG A 60 5.59 17.73 -11.55
C ARG A 60 5.85 16.27 -11.17
N TYR A 61 5.89 15.39 -12.17
CA TYR A 61 6.40 14.04 -11.96
C TYR A 61 7.90 14.11 -11.71
N GLU A 62 8.33 13.54 -10.59
CA GLU A 62 9.71 13.35 -10.20
C GLU A 62 10.24 12.06 -10.82
N LYS A 63 11.49 12.10 -11.30
CA LYS A 63 12.11 10.93 -11.93
C LYS A 63 12.61 9.94 -10.89
N ASN A 64 13.25 10.39 -9.81
CA ASN A 64 13.79 9.53 -8.77
C ASN A 64 13.46 10.12 -7.38
N HIS A 65 13.10 9.25 -6.43
CA HIS A 65 13.06 9.59 -5.01
C HIS A 65 14.48 9.48 -4.40
N TRP A 66 14.73 10.08 -3.23
CA TRP A 66 16.08 10.13 -2.63
C TRP A 66 16.64 8.74 -2.25
N ASP A 67 15.77 7.76 -2.01
CA ASP A 67 16.11 6.36 -1.77
C ASP A 67 15.99 5.47 -3.03
N ASP A 68 15.69 6.06 -4.19
CA ASP A 68 15.46 5.41 -5.48
C ASP A 68 14.31 4.37 -5.50
N ALA A 69 13.42 4.37 -4.49
CA ALA A 69 12.31 3.42 -4.41
C ALA A 69 11.19 3.72 -5.40
N ILE A 70 10.96 4.98 -5.79
CA ILE A 70 9.84 5.37 -6.65
C ILE A 70 10.34 6.16 -7.86
N HIS A 71 9.82 5.81 -9.05
CA HIS A 71 10.15 6.44 -10.33
C HIS A 71 8.89 6.92 -11.07
N LEU A 72 8.96 8.12 -11.67
CA LEU A 72 7.84 8.81 -12.36
C LEU A 72 6.57 8.89 -11.50
N TYR A 73 6.71 9.56 -10.37
CA TYR A 73 5.63 9.78 -9.41
C TYR A 73 5.54 11.25 -9.02
N ARG A 74 4.46 11.60 -8.34
CA ARG A 74 4.36 12.84 -7.57
C ARG A 74 3.59 12.52 -6.31
N GLU A 75 3.97 13.13 -5.21
CA GLU A 75 3.39 12.80 -3.92
C GLU A 75 3.16 14.02 -3.06
N ARG A 76 2.29 13.85 -2.07
CA ARG A 76 2.09 14.82 -1.00
C ARG A 76 1.46 14.15 0.19
N GLU A 77 1.51 14.87 1.29
CA GLU A 77 0.81 14.50 2.51
C GLU A 77 -0.40 15.42 2.73
N GLN A 78 -1.48 14.87 3.28
CA GLN A 78 -2.69 15.60 3.61
C GLN A 78 -3.23 15.20 4.99
N ARG A 79 -3.47 16.19 5.84
CA ARG A 79 -4.05 16.01 7.18
C ARG A 79 -5.55 16.32 7.25
N LYS A 80 -6.00 17.36 6.53
CA LYS A 80 -7.40 17.80 6.56
C LYS A 80 -8.10 17.26 5.32
N TRP A 81 -9.23 16.60 5.52
CA TRP A 81 -10.10 16.09 4.46
C TRP A 81 -11.47 16.73 4.55
N SER A 82 -12.20 16.80 3.43
CA SER A 82 -13.64 17.12 3.48
C SER A 82 -14.39 16.09 4.33
N PRO A 83 -15.56 16.42 4.91
CA PRO A 83 -16.32 15.47 5.72
C PRO A 83 -16.65 14.15 4.99
N ALA A 84 -16.92 14.23 3.69
CA ALA A 84 -17.19 13.04 2.86
C ALA A 84 -15.94 12.15 2.76
N ASN A 85 -14.78 12.73 2.43
CA ASN A 85 -13.55 11.95 2.27
C ASN A 85 -12.95 11.51 3.62
N GLU A 86 -13.08 12.31 4.68
CA GLU A 86 -12.70 11.92 6.04
C GLU A 86 -13.44 10.64 6.46
N SER A 87 -14.72 10.50 6.11
CA SER A 87 -15.47 9.26 6.40
C SER A 87 -14.83 8.04 5.75
N VAL A 88 -14.31 8.16 4.52
CA VAL A 88 -13.58 7.09 3.83
C VAL A 88 -12.25 6.79 4.53
N ILE A 89 -11.48 7.82 4.88
CA ILE A 89 -10.20 7.66 5.60
C ILE A 89 -10.42 6.96 6.95
N GLN A 90 -11.48 7.31 7.66
CA GLN A 90 -11.84 6.65 8.92
C GLN A 90 -12.26 5.20 8.69
N ARG A 91 -13.03 4.90 7.63
CA ARG A 91 -13.33 3.50 7.26
C ARG A 91 -12.05 2.72 6.95
N MET A 92 -11.08 3.29 6.23
CA MET A 92 -9.80 2.61 5.97
C MET A 92 -9.07 2.23 7.26
N ARG A 93 -9.05 3.15 8.24
CA ARG A 93 -8.43 2.93 9.56
C ARG A 93 -9.18 1.88 10.39
N LEU A 94 -10.51 1.90 10.31
CA LEU A 94 -11.36 1.03 11.12
C LEU A 94 -11.68 -0.32 10.46
N GLU A 95 -11.37 -0.51 9.17
CA GLU A 95 -11.80 -1.66 8.39
C GLU A 95 -11.42 -2.97 9.08
N ARG A 96 -12.41 -3.78 9.44
CA ARG A 96 -12.21 -5.10 10.06
C ARG A 96 -12.69 -6.16 9.10
N SER A 97 -11.80 -7.03 8.64
CA SER A 97 -12.21 -8.24 7.94
C SER A 97 -11.49 -9.43 8.58
N CYS A 98 -12.27 -10.32 9.20
CA CYS A 98 -11.81 -11.53 9.88
C CYS A 98 -11.13 -11.29 11.24
N ARG A 99 -11.93 -11.02 12.29
CA ARG A 99 -11.56 -10.85 13.72
C ARG A 99 -10.57 -9.72 14.06
N ASP A 100 -9.75 -9.28 13.12
CA ASP A 100 -8.76 -8.22 13.30
C ASP A 100 -9.08 -6.98 12.45
N ALA A 101 -8.91 -5.81 13.06
CA ALA A 101 -9.02 -4.52 12.40
C ALA A 101 -7.79 -4.26 11.52
N SER A 102 -7.89 -3.32 10.56
CA SER A 102 -6.73 -2.80 9.81
C SER A 102 -5.66 -2.39 10.79
N PHE A 103 -6.05 -1.66 11.82
CA PHE A 103 -5.17 -1.28 12.92
C PHE A 103 -5.77 -1.70 14.27
N PRO A 104 -4.94 -2.06 15.27
CA PRO A 104 -5.39 -2.27 16.65
C PRO A 104 -6.30 -1.14 17.16
N PRO A 105 -7.28 -1.39 18.04
CA PRO A 105 -8.22 -0.36 18.53
C PRO A 105 -7.55 0.86 19.19
N ASP A 106 -6.34 0.68 19.74
CA ASP A 106 -5.49 1.67 20.39
C ASP A 106 -4.37 2.21 19.48
N ALA A 107 -4.31 1.73 18.23
CA ALA A 107 -3.29 2.17 17.29
C ALA A 107 -3.43 3.66 17.01
N GLN A 108 -2.38 4.39 17.33
CA GLN A 108 -2.24 5.76 16.88
C GLN A 108 -1.87 5.73 15.40
N HIS A 109 -2.41 6.66 14.64
CA HIS A 109 -2.15 6.76 13.20
C HIS A 109 -1.30 8.00 12.92
N LEU A 110 -0.51 7.95 11.86
CA LEU A 110 0.05 9.18 11.33
C LEU A 110 -1.10 10.13 10.97
N SER A 111 -1.02 11.35 11.48
CA SER A 111 -2.02 12.38 11.22
C SER A 111 -2.04 12.80 9.74
N TYR A 112 -0.90 12.64 9.06
CA TYR A 112 -0.75 12.87 7.63
C TYR A 112 -1.02 11.58 6.86
N VAL A 113 -1.95 11.66 5.90
CA VAL A 113 -2.26 10.60 4.95
C VAL A 113 -1.44 10.84 3.69
N HIS A 114 -0.74 9.80 3.24
CA HIS A 114 0.13 9.87 2.07
C HIS A 114 -0.69 9.70 0.79
N ILE A 115 -0.53 10.61 -0.16
CA ILE A 115 -1.15 10.55 -1.48
C ILE A 115 -0.03 10.39 -2.52
N LEU A 116 -0.02 9.26 -3.20
CA LEU A 116 0.95 8.93 -4.24
C LEU A 116 0.25 8.83 -5.59
N ASP A 117 0.67 9.63 -6.56
CA ASP A 117 0.19 9.60 -7.95
C ASP A 117 1.31 9.10 -8.86
N LEU A 118 1.10 7.93 -9.45
CA LEU A 118 2.04 7.22 -10.28
C LEU A 118 1.64 7.38 -11.76
N HIS A 119 2.62 7.74 -12.59
CA HIS A 119 2.44 7.73 -14.04
C HIS A 119 2.16 6.30 -14.55
N GLN A 120 1.59 6.17 -15.74
CA GLN A 120 1.39 4.85 -16.37
C GLN A 120 2.69 4.06 -16.50
N ASP A 121 3.81 4.76 -16.74
CA ASP A 121 5.17 4.19 -16.84
C ASP A 121 5.95 4.31 -15.52
N GLY A 122 5.33 4.83 -14.47
CA GLY A 122 5.93 4.91 -13.15
C GLY A 122 5.95 3.55 -12.46
N VAL A 123 6.94 3.34 -11.61
CA VAL A 123 7.14 2.09 -10.86
C VAL A 123 7.50 2.39 -9.43
N ILE A 124 7.14 1.46 -8.54
CA ILE A 124 7.66 1.41 -7.19
C ILE A 124 8.56 0.19 -7.14
N ARG A 125 9.85 0.38 -6.92
CA ARG A 125 10.87 -0.68 -6.83
C ARG A 125 10.73 -1.45 -5.51
N PRO A 126 11.31 -2.67 -5.41
CA PRO A 126 11.28 -3.46 -4.19
C PRO A 126 11.89 -2.71 -3.01
N HIS A 127 11.08 -2.42 -1.98
CA HIS A 127 11.53 -1.75 -0.77
C HIS A 127 10.74 -2.20 0.47
N ILE A 128 11.27 -1.92 1.65
CA ILE A 128 10.58 -2.10 2.94
C ILE A 128 10.43 -0.71 3.56
N ASP A 129 9.21 -0.31 3.92
CA ASP A 129 8.95 0.99 4.54
C ASP A 129 9.78 1.15 5.83
N SER A 130 10.35 2.34 6.02
CA SER A 130 11.17 2.64 7.20
C SER A 130 10.41 2.39 8.50
N VAL A 131 10.97 1.57 9.39
CA VAL A 131 10.43 1.32 10.73
C VAL A 131 10.45 2.56 11.63
N ARG A 132 11.18 3.61 11.23
CA ARG A 132 11.21 4.89 11.94
C ARG A 132 9.95 5.72 11.70
N TYR A 133 9.28 5.51 10.57
CA TYR A 133 8.14 6.32 10.13
C TYR A 133 6.84 5.52 10.03
N CYS A 134 6.91 4.18 9.95
CA CYS A 134 5.75 3.31 9.79
C CYS A 134 5.75 2.17 10.81
N GLY A 135 4.62 1.98 11.49
CA GLY A 135 4.36 0.88 12.42
C GLY A 135 4.12 -0.46 11.72
N ASP A 136 3.28 -1.31 12.32
CA ASP A 136 3.04 -2.69 11.90
C ASP A 136 2.18 -2.80 10.64
N VAL A 137 1.44 -1.76 10.25
CA VAL A 137 0.42 -1.86 9.20
C VAL A 137 0.47 -0.71 8.21
N ILE A 138 0.37 -1.08 6.93
CA ILE A 138 0.14 -0.18 5.81
C ILE A 138 -1.20 -0.56 5.17
N THR A 139 -2.08 0.42 5.00
CA THR A 139 -3.30 0.23 4.22
C THR A 139 -3.47 1.34 3.19
N GLY A 140 -3.98 1.01 2.01
CA GLY A 140 -4.17 2.00 0.97
C GLY A 140 -5.35 1.67 0.07
N ILE A 141 -6.07 2.72 -0.33
CA ILE A 141 -7.08 2.63 -1.39
C ILE A 141 -6.46 2.94 -2.75
N CYS A 142 -6.89 2.22 -3.78
CA CYS A 142 -6.39 2.36 -5.14
C CYS A 142 -7.42 3.08 -6.01
N LEU A 143 -7.04 4.17 -6.67
CA LEU A 143 -7.91 4.95 -7.57
C LEU A 143 -7.40 4.85 -9.01
N LEU A 144 -8.30 5.12 -9.96
CA LEU A 144 -8.07 5.24 -11.41
C LEU A 144 -7.71 3.96 -12.16
N SER A 145 -6.77 3.15 -11.69
CA SER A 145 -6.32 1.96 -12.40
C SER A 145 -6.00 0.78 -11.48
N ASP A 146 -6.12 -0.41 -12.05
CA ASP A 146 -5.62 -1.64 -11.44
C ASP A 146 -4.08 -1.65 -11.41
N ALA A 147 -3.51 -2.46 -10.54
CA ALA A 147 -2.08 -2.77 -10.51
C ALA A 147 -1.80 -4.14 -9.90
N VAL A 148 -0.58 -4.63 -10.08
CA VAL A 148 -0.05 -5.78 -9.34
C VAL A 148 1.01 -5.25 -8.37
N MET A 149 0.83 -5.56 -7.09
CA MET A 149 1.85 -5.37 -6.07
C MET A 149 2.53 -6.70 -5.80
N ARG A 150 3.85 -6.77 -5.99
CA ARG A 150 4.63 -7.97 -5.73
C ARG A 150 5.37 -7.83 -4.42
N LEU A 151 5.42 -8.92 -3.66
CA LEU A 151 6.13 -9.00 -2.40
C LEU A 151 7.16 -10.13 -2.44
N ARG A 152 8.38 -9.85 -1.97
CA ARG A 152 9.51 -10.80 -1.99
C ARG A 152 10.20 -10.86 -0.63
N HIS A 153 10.41 -12.06 -0.11
CA HIS A 153 11.09 -12.21 1.18
C HIS A 153 12.52 -11.65 1.11
N LYS A 154 12.93 -10.83 2.07
CA LYS A 154 14.21 -10.12 2.07
C LYS A 154 15.43 -11.04 1.94
N ASP A 155 15.35 -12.24 2.51
CA ASP A 155 16.46 -13.23 2.50
C ASP A 155 16.28 -14.35 1.46
N ARG A 156 15.07 -14.52 0.91
CA ARG A 156 14.70 -15.63 -0.01
C ARG A 156 13.95 -15.09 -1.24
N LYS A 157 14.52 -14.05 -1.85
CA LYS A 157 13.87 -13.13 -2.81
C LYS A 157 13.33 -13.80 -4.07
N ASP A 158 13.94 -14.91 -4.49
CA ASP A 158 13.56 -15.67 -5.70
C ASP A 158 12.69 -16.88 -5.39
N GLU A 159 12.57 -17.25 -4.11
CA GLU A 159 11.84 -18.44 -3.67
C GLU A 159 10.47 -18.06 -3.09
N LEU A 160 10.45 -17.09 -2.17
CA LEU A 160 9.26 -16.70 -1.43
C LEU A 160 8.71 -15.40 -2.00
N ILE A 161 7.83 -15.54 -2.99
CA ILE A 161 7.22 -14.43 -3.71
C ILE A 161 5.70 -14.59 -3.71
N PHE A 162 4.98 -13.51 -3.47
CA PHE A 162 3.53 -13.48 -3.69
C PHE A 162 3.10 -12.14 -4.29
N ASP A 163 2.04 -12.19 -5.07
CA ASP A 163 1.45 -11.03 -5.72
C ASP A 163 0.08 -10.73 -5.11
N LEU A 164 -0.22 -9.45 -4.97
CA LEU A 164 -1.53 -8.91 -4.69
C LEU A 164 -2.07 -8.27 -5.98
N LEU A 165 -3.23 -8.72 -6.46
CA LEU A 165 -3.99 -7.95 -7.43
C LEU A 165 -4.65 -6.80 -6.70
N LEU A 166 -4.41 -5.57 -7.16
CA LEU A 166 -4.97 -4.35 -6.60
C LEU A 166 -5.95 -3.72 -7.60
N PRO A 167 -7.22 -4.16 -7.65
CA PRO A 167 -8.21 -3.54 -8.50
C PRO A 167 -8.44 -2.07 -8.11
N ARG A 168 -8.78 -1.23 -9.09
CA ARG A 168 -9.35 0.09 -8.86
C ARG A 168 -10.48 -0.02 -7.83
N ARG A 169 -10.49 0.92 -6.88
CA ARG A 169 -11.37 1.01 -5.70
C ARG A 169 -11.18 -0.06 -4.63
N CYS A 170 -10.13 -0.89 -4.69
CA CYS A 170 -9.83 -1.80 -3.60
C CYS A 170 -9.20 -1.06 -2.41
N LEU A 171 -9.31 -1.66 -1.22
CA LEU A 171 -8.43 -1.42 -0.09
C LEU A 171 -7.44 -2.58 0.01
N TYR A 172 -6.15 -2.30 0.05
CA TYR A 172 -5.15 -3.29 0.43
C TYR A 172 -4.70 -3.06 1.87
N ARG A 173 -4.27 -4.14 2.53
CA ARG A 173 -3.51 -4.08 3.77
C ARG A 173 -2.29 -4.99 3.64
N MET A 174 -1.17 -4.48 4.12
CA MET A 174 0.06 -5.22 4.36
C MET A 174 0.43 -4.98 5.83
N GLY A 175 0.53 -6.06 6.60
CA GLY A 175 0.92 -5.99 8.00
C GLY A 175 1.82 -7.12 8.44
N GLU A 176 2.28 -7.02 9.69
CA GLU A 176 3.01 -8.08 10.40
C GLU A 176 4.22 -8.56 9.58
N VAL A 177 4.37 -9.88 9.40
CA VAL A 177 5.50 -10.49 8.70
C VAL A 177 5.67 -9.93 7.29
N SER A 178 4.57 -9.67 6.59
CA SER A 178 4.60 -9.10 5.24
C SER A 178 5.14 -7.68 5.20
N ARG A 179 5.01 -6.91 6.29
CA ARG A 179 5.51 -5.53 6.37
C ARG A 179 7.00 -5.46 6.71
N TYR A 180 7.52 -6.44 7.43
CA TYR A 180 8.91 -6.40 7.94
C TYR A 180 9.88 -7.31 7.19
N ASP A 181 9.40 -8.45 6.68
CA ASP A 181 10.27 -9.46 6.06
C ASP A 181 10.12 -9.55 4.55
N PHE A 182 9.17 -8.81 3.97
CA PHE A 182 8.97 -8.76 2.52
C PHE A 182 9.18 -7.34 2.00
N THR A 183 9.99 -7.23 0.94
CA THR A 183 9.93 -6.03 0.10
C THR A 183 8.57 -5.99 -0.60
N HIS A 184 8.13 -4.80 -0.98
CA HIS A 184 6.98 -4.62 -1.84
C HIS A 184 7.31 -3.69 -3.01
N GLU A 185 6.69 -3.95 -4.15
CA GLU A 185 6.87 -3.21 -5.40
C GLU A 185 5.54 -3.11 -6.16
N VAL A 186 5.36 -2.05 -6.95
CA VAL A 186 4.25 -1.94 -7.92
C VAL A 186 4.84 -2.11 -9.31
N LEU A 187 4.44 -3.20 -9.96
CA LEU A 187 5.07 -3.66 -11.19
C LEU A 187 4.88 -2.68 -12.36
N SER A 188 5.88 -2.67 -13.23
CA SER A 188 5.86 -2.05 -14.55
C SER A 188 4.80 -2.67 -15.46
N ASN A 189 4.38 -1.96 -16.51
CA ASN A 189 3.44 -2.53 -17.49
C ASN A 189 4.06 -3.69 -18.27
N GLU A 190 5.37 -3.85 -18.28
CA GLU A 190 6.09 -4.95 -18.92
C GLU A 190 5.97 -6.23 -18.08
N GLU A 191 6.01 -6.13 -16.75
CA GLU A 191 6.04 -7.25 -15.82
C GLU A 191 4.70 -7.54 -15.14
N SER A 192 3.76 -6.60 -15.19
CA SER A 192 2.46 -6.69 -14.50
C SER A 192 1.56 -7.80 -15.08
N VAL A 193 1.66 -8.98 -14.48
CA VAL A 193 0.89 -10.19 -14.79
C VAL A 193 0.41 -10.81 -13.49
N PHE A 194 -0.88 -11.15 -13.41
CA PHE A 194 -1.49 -11.81 -12.26
C PHE A 194 -2.27 -13.05 -12.72
N ASN A 195 -1.96 -14.23 -12.16
CA ASN A 195 -2.56 -15.51 -12.57
C ASN A 195 -2.54 -15.73 -14.10
N GLY A 196 -1.42 -15.41 -14.74
CA GLY A 196 -1.24 -15.53 -16.20
C GLY A 196 -1.98 -14.49 -17.04
N LYS A 197 -2.67 -13.52 -16.42
CA LYS A 197 -3.37 -12.44 -17.13
C LYS A 197 -2.60 -11.13 -17.00
N LYS A 198 -2.45 -10.42 -18.11
CA LYS A 198 -1.86 -9.09 -18.12
C LYS A 198 -2.75 -8.11 -17.36
N VAL A 199 -2.16 -7.31 -16.47
CA VAL A 199 -2.85 -6.22 -15.76
C VAL A 199 -2.21 -4.91 -16.19
N VAL A 200 -2.95 -4.09 -16.94
CA VAL A 200 -2.43 -2.83 -17.49
C VAL A 200 -2.69 -1.71 -16.50
N LYS A 201 -1.61 -1.11 -15.99
CA LYS A 201 -1.62 0.07 -15.14
C LYS A 201 -1.58 1.32 -16.01
N THR A 202 -2.57 2.19 -15.87
CA THR A 202 -2.53 3.55 -16.43
C THR A 202 -2.07 4.51 -15.32
N ARG A 203 -2.49 5.78 -15.35
CA ARG A 203 -2.27 6.66 -14.20
C ARG A 203 -2.98 6.07 -12.97
N ARG A 204 -2.26 5.96 -11.86
CA ARG A 204 -2.77 5.37 -10.62
C ARG A 204 -2.54 6.32 -9.45
N ILE A 205 -3.58 6.54 -8.64
CA ILE A 205 -3.41 7.24 -7.35
C ILE A 205 -3.64 6.24 -6.23
N SER A 206 -2.79 6.26 -5.22
CA SER A 206 -3.02 5.57 -3.95
C SER A 206 -3.07 6.56 -2.80
N ILE A 207 -4.05 6.38 -1.92
CA ILE A 207 -4.17 7.12 -0.67
C ILE A 207 -3.86 6.12 0.44
N ILE A 208 -2.81 6.38 1.21
CA ILE A 208 -2.12 5.41 2.06
C ILE A 208 -2.12 5.92 3.50
N CYS A 209 -2.65 5.08 4.39
CA CYS A 209 -2.60 5.24 5.83
C CYS A 209 -1.57 4.28 6.42
N ARG A 210 -0.82 4.77 7.39
CA ARG A 210 0.13 4.01 8.19
C ARG A 210 -0.17 4.21 9.67
N ASP A 211 0.07 3.19 10.46
CA ASP A 211 0.13 3.34 11.91
C ASP A 211 1.45 3.98 12.33
N LEU A 212 1.40 4.48 13.54
CA LEU A 212 2.52 5.08 14.22
C LEU A 212 3.62 4.03 14.51
N PRO A 213 4.91 4.39 14.36
CA PRO A 213 6.01 3.49 14.67
C PRO A 213 6.00 3.06 16.14
N LYS A 214 6.51 1.86 16.44
CA LYS A 214 6.62 1.35 17.81
C LYS A 214 7.48 2.29 18.66
N PRO A 215 7.18 2.46 19.97
CA PRO A 215 7.93 3.37 20.84
C PRO A 215 9.45 3.11 20.84
N GLU A 216 9.86 1.84 20.79
CA GLU A 216 11.28 1.42 20.73
C GLU A 216 12.00 1.99 19.49
N SER A 217 11.34 1.98 18.33
CA SER A 217 11.88 2.54 17.08
C SER A 217 11.94 4.07 17.07
N ARG A 218 11.32 4.75 18.05
CA ARG A 218 11.40 6.20 18.25
C ARG A 218 12.47 6.60 19.27
N MET A 219 12.92 5.69 20.14
CA MET A 219 13.92 6.03 21.15
C MET A 219 15.32 6.23 20.56
N GLU A 220 15.62 5.66 19.39
CA GLU A 220 16.84 5.95 18.63
C GLU A 220 16.96 7.43 18.20
N GLU A 221 15.85 8.18 18.17
CA GLU A 221 15.80 9.61 17.82
C GLU A 221 16.49 10.49 18.87
N ASN A 222 16.45 10.11 20.15
CA ASN A 222 17.06 10.88 21.25
C ASN A 222 18.54 10.51 21.52
N ALA A 223 19.05 9.46 20.87
CA ALA A 223 20.43 8.98 21.08
C ALA A 223 21.43 9.54 20.05
N ILE A 224 20.95 10.19 18.98
CA ILE A 224 21.80 10.81 17.97
C ILE A 224 21.94 12.29 18.33
N GLU A 225 22.97 12.61 19.13
CA GLU A 225 23.38 13.98 19.40
C GLU A 225 23.80 14.64 18.06
N MET A 226 22.95 15.55 17.55
CA MET A 226 23.26 16.31 16.34
C MET A 226 24.50 17.16 16.60
N LYS A 227 25.65 16.80 16.01
CA LYS A 227 26.83 17.67 16.01
C LYS A 227 26.48 18.98 15.31
N PRO A 228 26.75 20.15 15.92
CA PRO A 228 26.45 21.43 15.31
C PRO A 228 27.20 21.57 13.97
N ILE A 229 26.48 22.06 12.97
CA ILE A 229 27.03 22.38 11.64
C ILE A 229 27.95 23.60 11.84
N PRO A 230 29.23 23.54 11.43
CA PRO A 230 30.11 24.69 11.52
C PRO A 230 29.60 25.82 10.61
N GLU A 231 29.47 27.01 11.18
CA GLU A 231 29.12 28.24 10.47
C GLU A 231 30.17 28.55 9.40
N ILE A 232 29.73 28.85 8.17
CA ILE A 232 30.55 29.46 7.11
C ILE A 232 30.28 30.96 7.12
#